data_AF-A0A7C3Y2V7-F1
#
_entry.id   AF-A0A7C3Y2V7-F1
#
_cell.length_a   1.000
_cell.length_b   1.000
_cell.length_c   1.000
_cell.angle_alpha   90.00
_cell.angle_beta   90.00
_cell.angle_gamma   90.00
#
_symmetry.space_group_name_H-M   'P 1'
#
loop_
_entity.id
_entity.type
_entity.pdbx_description
1 polymer ?
#
loop_
_entity_poly.entity_id
_entity_poly.type
_entity_poly.pdbx_seq_one_letter_code
_entity_poly.pdbx_strand_id
1 'polypeptide(L)'
;KLHEWRQQPAAVKATAHGAIAPLAAAGLIVAAGMFFLQIWSTVTTLLLTSLAGVLVSLMLLVFILLIVFLLIAFVHADASDLFVLLLAAAGCAALLLPEWLHINDNFGGDLSRMNTVFKFQYQGWILLSLVSAYALYYVVAARPMGMTLRFSVPRIAYLTGALALVLACTFYPVMAFYTKANEFKGVPTLDGTVYMKASSPDDYNAIQWLNKNVADTPTILEAVGGSYSEYARIATHTGLPTVLGWPGHEIQWRGTAKGWESREGDVDRIYATTDINEARNLLKKYNVTYVYVGRLERDARTADGKPKYDATALGKFATFMDVAYQQGNVTIYRMRQ
;
A
#
# COMPACT_ATOMS: atom_id res chain seq x y z
N LYS A 1 25.10 -41.74 -86.50
CA LYS A 1 24.44 -40.46 -86.11
C LYS A 1 23.20 -40.81 -85.29
N LEU A 2 23.17 -40.33 -84.04
CA LEU A 2 22.00 -40.12 -83.16
C LEU A 2 21.23 -41.36 -82.69
N HIS A 3 21.70 -42.03 -81.63
CA HIS A 3 20.81 -42.77 -80.72
C HIS A 3 21.41 -43.11 -79.34
N GLU A 4 22.01 -42.15 -78.63
CA GLU A 4 22.39 -42.36 -77.22
C GLU A 4 22.32 -41.04 -76.43
N TRP A 5 21.14 -40.55 -76.05
CA TRP A 5 21.05 -39.40 -75.12
C TRP A 5 19.73 -39.40 -74.32
N ARG A 6 19.53 -40.43 -73.50
CA ARG A 6 18.59 -40.38 -72.37
C ARG A 6 19.10 -41.27 -71.25
N GLN A 7 19.83 -40.71 -70.27
CA GLN A 7 19.73 -41.02 -68.82
C GLN A 7 20.47 -39.95 -67.95
N GLN A 8 19.68 -39.24 -67.12
CA GLN A 8 19.99 -38.60 -65.80
C GLN A 8 20.89 -37.34 -65.66
N PRO A 9 20.74 -36.53 -64.58
CA PRO A 9 19.53 -36.18 -63.81
C PRO A 9 19.34 -34.66 -63.53
N ALA A 10 18.08 -34.28 -63.30
CA ALA A 10 17.62 -32.96 -62.90
C ALA A 10 17.90 -32.64 -61.40
N ALA A 11 19.15 -32.71 -60.97
CA ALA A 11 19.51 -32.57 -59.55
C ALA A 11 20.10 -31.19 -59.13
N VAL A 12 20.17 -30.19 -60.00
CA VAL A 12 20.90 -28.94 -59.69
C VAL A 12 20.02 -27.68 -59.55
N LYS A 13 18.72 -27.74 -59.82
CA LYS A 13 17.84 -26.54 -59.76
C LYS A 13 16.93 -26.42 -58.53
N ALA A 14 16.86 -27.43 -57.65
CA ALA A 14 15.96 -27.41 -56.49
C ALA A 14 16.62 -26.99 -55.15
N THR A 15 17.93 -26.78 -55.10
CA THR A 15 18.65 -26.48 -53.84
C THR A 15 18.84 -25.00 -53.55
N ALA A 16 18.56 -24.10 -54.51
CA ALA A 16 18.75 -22.67 -54.30
C ALA A 16 17.54 -21.98 -53.64
N HIS A 17 16.30 -22.47 -53.78
CA HIS A 17 15.11 -21.77 -53.27
C HIS A 17 14.64 -22.22 -51.88
N GLY A 18 15.03 -23.42 -51.43
CA GLY A 18 14.70 -23.93 -50.08
C GLY A 18 15.51 -23.31 -48.94
N ALA A 19 16.69 -22.76 -49.24
CA ALA A 19 17.57 -22.12 -48.24
C ALA A 19 17.30 -20.62 -48.06
N ILE A 20 16.70 -19.94 -49.04
CA ILE A 20 16.54 -18.47 -49.02
C ILE A 20 15.42 -18.04 -48.06
N ALA A 21 14.33 -18.80 -47.94
CA ALA A 21 13.23 -18.49 -47.03
C ALA A 21 13.63 -18.53 -45.52
N PRO A 22 14.32 -19.57 -45.02
CA PRO A 22 14.79 -19.58 -43.63
C PRO A 22 15.91 -18.57 -43.37
N LEU A 23 16.76 -18.25 -44.36
CA LEU A 23 17.78 -17.21 -44.24
C LEU A 23 17.17 -15.79 -44.20
N ALA A 24 16.11 -15.54 -44.96
CA ALA A 24 15.38 -14.28 -44.92
C ALA A 24 14.60 -14.10 -43.59
N ALA A 25 14.01 -15.18 -43.06
CA ALA A 25 13.36 -15.17 -41.75
C ALA A 25 14.36 -14.98 -40.60
N ALA A 26 15.51 -15.66 -40.65
CA ALA A 26 16.61 -15.44 -39.71
C ALA A 26 17.17 -14.01 -39.80
N GLY A 27 17.31 -13.47 -41.01
CA GLY A 27 17.71 -12.08 -41.24
C GLY A 27 16.73 -11.06 -40.67
N LEU A 28 15.42 -11.31 -40.78
CA LEU A 28 14.37 -10.47 -40.18
C LEU A 28 14.36 -10.55 -38.65
N ILE A 29 14.59 -11.72 -38.06
CA ILE A 29 14.70 -11.89 -36.60
C ILE A 29 15.94 -11.18 -36.06
N VAL A 30 17.08 -11.32 -36.75
CA VAL A 30 18.32 -10.62 -36.40
C VAL A 30 18.15 -9.10 -36.56
N ALA A 31 17.53 -8.64 -37.64
CA ALA A 31 17.27 -7.22 -37.86
C ALA A 31 16.28 -6.64 -36.83
N ALA A 32 15.23 -7.38 -36.46
CA ALA A 32 14.32 -6.99 -35.39
C ALA A 32 15.02 -6.97 -34.02
N GLY A 33 15.89 -7.94 -33.75
CA GLY A 33 16.72 -7.98 -32.54
C GLY A 33 17.72 -6.83 -32.48
N MET A 34 18.37 -6.49 -33.60
CA MET A 34 19.29 -5.35 -33.70
C MET A 34 18.55 -4.02 -33.58
N PHE A 35 17.37 -3.88 -34.19
CA PHE A 35 16.53 -2.70 -34.06
C PHE A 35 16.04 -2.52 -32.62
N PHE A 36 15.64 -3.61 -31.96
CA PHE A 36 15.28 -3.61 -30.55
C PHE A 36 16.47 -3.25 -29.66
N LEU A 37 17.68 -3.79 -29.94
CA LEU A 37 18.91 -3.44 -29.24
C LEU A 37 19.31 -1.97 -29.45
N GLN A 38 19.05 -1.40 -30.61
CA GLN A 38 19.35 0.01 -30.93
C GLN A 38 18.38 0.96 -30.21
N ILE A 39 17.08 0.65 -30.22
CA ILE A 39 16.08 1.37 -29.43
C ILE A 39 16.41 1.23 -27.94
N TRP A 40 16.73 0.02 -27.49
CA TRP A 40 17.14 -0.26 -26.12
C TRP A 40 18.37 0.55 -25.71
N SER A 41 19.42 0.57 -26.54
CA SER A 41 20.65 1.35 -26.35
C SER A 41 20.37 2.85 -26.25
N THR A 42 19.49 3.36 -27.11
CA THR A 42 19.13 4.78 -27.14
C THR A 42 18.33 5.15 -25.90
N VAL A 43 17.35 4.33 -25.51
CA VAL A 43 16.52 4.50 -24.32
C VAL A 43 17.35 4.35 -23.04
N THR A 44 18.24 3.35 -22.95
CA THR A 44 19.18 3.22 -21.81
C THR A 44 20.12 4.41 -21.73
N THR A 45 20.67 4.89 -22.84
CA THR A 45 21.57 6.06 -22.82
C THR A 45 20.85 7.34 -22.38
N LEU A 46 19.61 7.55 -22.83
CA LEU A 46 18.74 8.64 -22.37
C LEU A 46 18.37 8.52 -20.88
N LEU A 47 18.09 7.30 -20.42
CA LEU A 47 17.70 7.00 -19.05
C LEU A 47 18.88 7.01 -18.06
N LEU A 48 20.09 6.60 -18.48
CA LEU A 48 21.31 6.58 -17.67
C LEU A 48 21.79 7.98 -17.24
N THR A 49 21.22 9.05 -17.79
CA THR A 49 21.49 10.44 -17.36
C THR A 49 20.85 10.78 -16.01
N SER A 50 19.96 9.92 -15.48
CA SER A 50 19.39 10.04 -14.14
C SER A 50 19.39 8.69 -13.43
N LEU A 51 19.63 8.68 -12.11
CA LEU A 51 19.58 7.45 -11.28
C LEU A 51 18.26 6.68 -11.47
N ALA A 52 17.14 7.41 -11.66
CA ALA A 52 15.84 6.85 -11.94
C ALA A 52 15.81 6.04 -13.26
N GLY A 53 16.42 6.57 -14.33
CA GLY A 53 16.43 5.85 -15.59
C GLY A 53 17.38 4.64 -15.62
N VAL A 54 18.46 4.65 -14.83
CA VAL A 54 19.27 3.44 -14.60
C VAL A 54 18.41 2.33 -13.99
N LEU A 55 17.65 2.66 -12.95
CA LEU A 55 16.77 1.71 -12.24
C LEU A 55 15.68 1.16 -13.16
N VAL A 56 15.03 2.03 -13.93
CA VAL A 56 14.01 1.67 -14.93
C VAL A 56 14.58 0.69 -15.97
N SER A 57 15.79 0.95 -16.46
CA SER A 57 16.45 0.11 -17.45
C SER A 57 16.85 -1.26 -16.89
N LEU A 58 17.30 -1.31 -15.64
CA LEU A 58 17.59 -2.56 -14.93
C LEU A 58 16.32 -3.38 -14.69
N MET A 59 15.21 -2.74 -14.33
CA MET A 59 13.92 -3.40 -14.12
C MET A 59 13.38 -4.01 -15.42
N LEU A 60 13.45 -3.28 -16.53
CA LEU A 60 13.08 -3.81 -17.84
C LEU A 60 13.99 -4.95 -18.29
N LEU A 61 15.30 -4.85 -18.03
CA LEU A 61 16.25 -5.92 -18.35
C LEU A 61 15.89 -7.20 -17.60
N VAL A 62 15.63 -7.09 -16.30
CA VAL A 62 15.19 -8.23 -15.48
C VAL A 62 13.89 -8.83 -16.04
N PHE A 63 12.94 -8.01 -16.46
CA PHE A 63 11.68 -8.48 -17.03
C PHE A 63 11.88 -9.22 -18.36
N ILE A 64 12.72 -8.69 -19.26
CA ILE A 64 13.05 -9.33 -20.54
C ILE A 64 13.78 -10.65 -20.31
N LEU A 65 14.78 -10.65 -19.42
CA LEU A 65 15.54 -11.86 -19.08
C LEU A 65 14.61 -12.93 -18.48
N LEU A 66 13.65 -12.53 -17.65
CA LEU A 66 12.64 -13.43 -17.11
C LEU A 66 11.76 -14.03 -18.21
N ILE A 67 11.25 -13.22 -19.14
CA ILE A 67 10.45 -13.72 -20.28
C ILE A 67 11.25 -14.70 -21.13
N VAL A 68 12.49 -14.35 -21.49
CA VAL A 68 13.37 -15.22 -22.30
C VAL A 68 13.63 -16.54 -21.57
N PHE A 69 13.92 -16.49 -20.27
CA PHE A 69 14.10 -17.68 -19.44
C PHE A 69 12.85 -18.57 -19.41
N LEU A 70 11.66 -17.98 -19.24
CA LEU A 70 10.39 -18.71 -19.24
C LEU A 70 10.12 -19.38 -20.60
N LEU A 71 10.40 -18.69 -21.70
CA LEU A 71 10.24 -19.24 -23.05
C LEU A 71 11.18 -20.44 -23.30
N ILE A 72 12.42 -20.37 -22.81
CA ILE A 72 13.38 -21.48 -22.91
C ILE A 72 12.95 -22.65 -22.03
N ALA A 73 12.50 -22.36 -20.80
CA ALA A 73 12.08 -23.36 -19.85
C ALA A 73 10.77 -24.05 -20.26
N PHE A 74 9.84 -23.34 -20.92
CA PHE A 74 8.60 -23.91 -21.45
C PHE A 74 8.82 -25.10 -22.40
N VAL A 75 9.96 -25.14 -23.08
CA VAL A 75 10.31 -26.21 -24.02
C VAL A 75 10.87 -27.45 -23.31
N HIS A 76 11.39 -27.31 -22.09
CA HIS A 76 12.19 -28.36 -21.42
C HIS A 76 11.72 -28.73 -20.00
N ALA A 77 10.76 -28.01 -19.44
CA ALA A 77 10.32 -28.15 -18.05
C ALA A 77 9.11 -29.09 -17.90
N ASP A 78 9.11 -29.88 -16.83
CA ASP A 78 7.92 -30.62 -16.40
C ASP A 78 6.83 -29.67 -15.89
N ALA A 79 5.58 -30.15 -15.80
CA ALA A 79 4.42 -29.32 -15.46
C ALA A 79 4.57 -28.57 -14.12
N SER A 80 5.19 -29.20 -13.12
CA SER A 80 5.44 -28.59 -11.81
C SER A 80 6.46 -27.44 -11.90
N ASP A 81 7.54 -27.65 -12.64
CA ASP A 81 8.57 -26.62 -12.85
C ASP A 81 7.99 -25.45 -13.63
N LEU A 82 7.21 -25.73 -14.69
CA LEU A 82 6.53 -24.71 -15.46
C LEU A 82 5.55 -23.89 -14.60
N PHE A 83 4.77 -24.53 -13.74
CA PHE A 83 3.85 -23.83 -12.84
C PHE A 83 4.60 -22.86 -11.91
N VAL A 84 5.69 -23.31 -11.29
CA VAL A 84 6.48 -22.46 -10.38
C VAL A 84 7.14 -21.32 -11.12
N LEU A 85 7.61 -21.56 -12.35
CA LEU A 85 8.12 -20.52 -13.23
C LEU A 85 7.06 -19.47 -13.57
N LEU A 86 5.81 -19.86 -13.81
CA LEU A 86 4.70 -18.93 -13.98
C LEU A 86 4.41 -18.12 -12.71
N LEU A 87 4.51 -18.73 -11.52
CA LEU A 87 4.39 -17.99 -10.25
C LEU A 87 5.53 -16.98 -10.09
N ALA A 88 6.76 -17.33 -10.49
CA ALA A 88 7.89 -16.42 -10.47
C ALA A 88 7.67 -15.24 -11.42
N ALA A 89 7.18 -15.53 -12.64
CA ALA A 89 6.79 -14.55 -13.63
C ALA A 89 5.74 -13.57 -13.08
N ALA A 90 4.65 -14.10 -12.54
CA ALA A 90 3.55 -13.34 -11.97
C ALA A 90 4.01 -12.52 -10.76
N GLY A 91 4.86 -13.09 -9.90
CA GLY A 91 5.42 -12.42 -8.74
C GLY A 91 6.30 -11.22 -9.11
N CYS A 92 7.24 -11.42 -10.03
CA CYS A 92 8.07 -10.34 -10.57
C CYS A 92 7.24 -9.29 -11.31
N ALA A 93 6.27 -9.70 -12.13
CA ALA A 93 5.36 -8.79 -12.80
C ALA A 93 4.58 -7.95 -11.78
N ALA A 94 4.06 -8.55 -10.71
CA ALA A 94 3.35 -7.82 -9.65
C ALA A 94 4.24 -6.82 -8.90
N LEU A 95 5.54 -7.09 -8.77
CA LEU A 95 6.50 -6.13 -8.19
C LEU A 95 6.79 -4.95 -9.13
N LEU A 96 6.92 -5.22 -10.43
CA LEU A 96 7.37 -4.24 -11.43
C LEU A 96 6.22 -3.43 -12.05
N LEU A 97 5.06 -4.04 -12.25
CA LEU A 97 3.91 -3.43 -12.92
C LEU A 97 3.48 -2.10 -12.30
N PRO A 98 3.40 -1.93 -10.96
CA PRO A 98 2.99 -0.67 -10.34
C PRO A 98 3.91 0.54 -10.66
N GLU A 99 5.14 0.30 -11.13
CA GLU A 99 6.05 1.36 -11.58
C GLU A 99 5.61 2.00 -12.90
N TRP A 100 4.93 1.22 -13.76
CA TRP A 100 4.55 1.63 -15.12
C TRP A 100 3.05 1.86 -15.26
N LEU A 101 2.27 1.04 -14.58
CA LEU A 101 0.81 1.02 -14.65
C LEU A 101 0.27 1.08 -13.23
N HIS A 102 -0.30 2.22 -12.88
CA HIS A 102 -0.97 2.42 -11.61
C HIS A 102 -2.25 3.22 -11.79
N ILE A 103 -3.19 2.97 -10.89
CA ILE A 103 -4.45 3.71 -10.82
C ILE A 103 -4.22 4.95 -9.99
N ASN A 104 -4.33 6.13 -10.61
CA ASN A 104 -4.33 7.40 -9.90
C ASN A 104 -5.68 7.58 -9.18
N ASP A 105 -5.67 7.39 -7.86
CA ASP A 105 -6.84 7.51 -7.00
C ASP A 105 -6.80 8.78 -6.12
N ASN A 106 -7.63 8.81 -5.08
CA ASN A 106 -7.81 9.98 -4.20
C ASN A 106 -6.53 10.45 -3.49
N PHE A 107 -5.44 9.67 -3.46
CA PHE A 107 -4.17 10.12 -2.88
C PHE A 107 -3.42 11.09 -3.79
N GLY A 108 -3.49 10.92 -5.12
CA GLY A 108 -2.86 11.80 -6.11
C GLY A 108 -1.34 12.01 -5.95
N GLY A 109 -0.77 12.87 -6.79
CA GLY A 109 0.62 13.33 -6.68
C GLY A 109 1.65 12.19 -6.53
N ASP A 110 2.58 12.37 -5.59
CA ASP A 110 3.64 11.40 -5.28
C ASP A 110 3.12 10.06 -4.73
N LEU A 111 1.86 10.02 -4.27
CA LEU A 111 1.19 8.85 -3.70
C LEU A 111 0.22 8.17 -4.69
N SER A 112 0.14 8.66 -5.92
CA SER A 112 -0.76 8.15 -6.98
C SER A 112 -0.64 6.63 -7.20
N ARG A 113 0.56 6.07 -7.03
CA ARG A 113 0.80 4.63 -7.19
C ARG A 113 0.62 3.80 -5.92
N MET A 114 0.41 4.42 -4.77
CA MET A 114 0.49 3.78 -3.45
C MET A 114 -0.45 2.57 -3.33
N ASN A 115 -1.72 2.71 -3.68
CA ASN A 115 -2.67 1.61 -3.57
C ASN A 115 -2.43 0.49 -4.59
N THR A 116 -1.89 0.82 -5.77
CA THR A 116 -1.50 -0.19 -6.76
C THR A 116 -0.30 -0.98 -6.26
N VAL A 117 0.71 -0.28 -5.73
CA VAL A 117 1.88 -0.86 -5.08
C VAL A 117 1.45 -1.82 -3.96
N PHE A 118 0.62 -1.37 -3.02
CA PHE A 118 0.17 -2.23 -1.92
C PHE A 118 -0.57 -3.47 -2.45
N LYS A 119 -1.54 -3.32 -3.35
CA LYS A 119 -2.35 -4.45 -3.83
C LYS A 119 -1.55 -5.48 -4.61
N PHE A 120 -0.60 -5.06 -5.43
CA PHE A 120 0.19 -5.98 -6.26
C PHE A 120 1.44 -6.50 -5.55
N GLN A 121 2.20 -5.64 -4.88
CA GLN A 121 3.47 -6.06 -4.29
C GLN A 121 3.26 -7.07 -3.16
N TYR A 122 2.21 -6.94 -2.34
CA TYR A 122 1.90 -7.98 -1.35
C TYR A 122 1.69 -9.36 -1.98
N GLN A 123 0.97 -9.43 -3.10
CA GLN A 123 0.78 -10.69 -3.83
C GLN A 123 2.10 -11.16 -4.47
N GLY A 124 2.89 -10.24 -5.01
CA GLY A 124 4.21 -10.53 -5.55
C GLY A 124 5.13 -11.21 -4.54
N TRP A 125 5.22 -10.67 -3.32
CA TRP A 125 6.00 -11.27 -2.24
C TRP A 125 5.50 -12.67 -1.84
N ILE A 126 4.18 -12.87 -1.77
CA ILE A 126 3.60 -14.19 -1.47
C ILE A 126 3.97 -15.21 -2.55
N LEU A 127 3.80 -14.86 -3.83
CA LEU A 127 4.14 -15.74 -4.95
C LEU A 127 5.63 -16.10 -4.96
N LEU A 128 6.52 -15.11 -4.80
CA LEU A 128 7.96 -15.34 -4.78
C LEU A 128 8.42 -16.15 -3.57
N SER A 129 7.70 -16.09 -2.44
CA SER A 129 7.98 -16.95 -1.27
C SER A 129 7.74 -18.44 -1.58
N LEU A 130 6.67 -18.76 -2.32
CA LEU A 130 6.36 -20.13 -2.75
C LEU A 130 7.40 -20.64 -3.76
N VAL A 131 7.78 -19.80 -4.72
CA VAL A 131 8.86 -20.07 -5.67
C VAL A 131 10.17 -20.36 -4.94
N SER A 132 10.50 -19.57 -3.92
CA SER A 132 11.71 -19.74 -3.13
C SER A 132 11.72 -21.06 -2.36
N ALA A 133 10.57 -21.47 -1.79
CA ALA A 133 10.44 -22.76 -1.12
C ALA A 133 10.63 -23.95 -2.08
N TYR A 134 10.06 -23.86 -3.29
CA TYR A 134 10.25 -24.87 -4.33
C TYR A 134 11.70 -24.94 -4.83
N ALA A 135 12.33 -23.79 -5.08
CA ALA A 135 13.74 -23.72 -5.46
C ALA A 135 14.64 -24.34 -4.39
N LEU A 136 14.34 -24.10 -3.11
CA LEU A 136 15.06 -24.70 -1.99
C LEU A 136 14.94 -26.24 -1.99
N TYR A 137 13.77 -26.80 -2.31
CA TYR A 137 13.61 -28.24 -2.47
C TYR A 137 14.62 -28.80 -3.49
N TYR A 138 14.75 -28.22 -4.68
CA TYR A 138 15.73 -28.72 -5.65
C TYR A 138 17.17 -28.55 -5.18
N VAL A 139 17.52 -27.45 -4.53
CA VAL A 139 18.88 -27.25 -4.00
C VAL A 139 19.21 -28.27 -2.91
N VAL A 140 18.25 -28.64 -2.07
CA VAL A 140 18.43 -29.57 -0.94
C VAL A 140 18.28 -31.04 -1.38
N ALA A 141 17.28 -31.33 -2.21
CA ALA A 141 16.88 -32.68 -2.63
C ALA A 141 17.56 -33.17 -3.90
N ALA A 142 18.11 -32.30 -4.77
CA ALA A 142 18.94 -32.74 -5.89
C ALA A 142 20.22 -33.40 -5.34
N ARG A 143 20.13 -34.72 -5.15
CA ARG A 143 21.28 -35.60 -5.07
C ARG A 143 21.62 -35.99 -6.50
N PRO A 144 22.86 -35.76 -6.98
CA PRO A 144 23.31 -36.43 -8.19
C PRO A 144 23.16 -37.93 -7.96
N MET A 145 22.36 -38.59 -8.79
CA MET A 145 22.14 -40.03 -8.74
C MET A 145 23.51 -40.72 -8.87
N GLY A 146 24.07 -41.22 -7.77
CA GLY A 146 25.32 -42.00 -7.75
C GLY A 146 26.57 -41.37 -7.12
N MET A 147 26.55 -40.11 -6.63
CA MET A 147 27.69 -39.56 -5.89
C MET A 147 27.44 -39.54 -4.38
N THR A 148 28.28 -40.27 -3.64
CA THR A 148 28.46 -40.11 -2.19
C THR A 148 28.56 -38.62 -1.84
N LEU A 149 27.84 -38.15 -0.82
CA LEU A 149 27.82 -36.76 -0.35
C LEU A 149 29.23 -36.12 -0.38
N ARG A 150 29.55 -35.41 -1.46
CA ARG A 150 30.64 -34.46 -1.49
C ARG A 150 30.00 -33.12 -1.75
N PHE A 151 29.93 -32.32 -0.70
CA PHE A 151 29.55 -30.92 -0.78
C PHE A 151 30.42 -30.24 -1.85
N SER A 152 29.87 -29.99 -3.03
CA SER A 152 30.57 -29.19 -4.02
C SER A 152 30.64 -27.76 -3.52
N VAL A 153 31.79 -27.10 -3.69
CA VAL A 153 32.01 -25.71 -3.27
C VAL A 153 30.87 -24.78 -3.74
N PRO A 154 30.32 -24.90 -4.98
CA PRO A 154 29.19 -24.08 -5.41
C PRO A 154 27.90 -24.30 -4.61
N ARG A 155 27.62 -25.55 -4.21
CA ARG A 155 26.42 -25.88 -3.41
C ARG A 155 26.54 -25.33 -1.99
N ILE A 156 27.73 -25.41 -1.38
CA ILE A 156 27.99 -24.78 -0.08
C ILE A 156 27.84 -23.26 -0.22
N ALA A 157 28.48 -22.64 -1.21
CA ALA A 157 28.40 -21.20 -1.43
C ALA A 157 26.94 -20.73 -1.60
N TYR A 158 26.14 -21.45 -2.38
CA TYR A 158 24.72 -21.16 -2.54
C TYR A 158 23.94 -21.29 -1.23
N LEU A 159 24.06 -22.42 -0.51
CA LEU A 159 23.32 -22.65 0.73
C LEU A 159 23.71 -21.65 1.82
N THR A 160 25.00 -21.33 1.94
CA THR A 160 25.50 -20.31 2.86
C THR A 160 24.97 -18.93 2.48
N GLY A 161 24.98 -18.59 1.19
CA GLY A 161 24.40 -17.34 0.70
C GLY A 161 22.90 -17.23 0.96
N ALA A 162 22.14 -18.29 0.69
CA ALA A 162 20.71 -18.35 0.95
C ALA A 162 20.40 -18.23 2.45
N LEU A 163 21.15 -18.93 3.31
CA LEU A 163 21.03 -18.80 4.76
C LEU A 163 21.36 -17.37 5.23
N ALA A 164 22.42 -16.77 4.72
CA ALA A 164 22.80 -15.40 5.04
C ALA A 164 21.69 -14.41 4.63
N LEU A 165 21.08 -14.59 3.46
CA LEU A 165 19.94 -13.78 3.00
C LEU A 165 18.72 -13.96 3.90
N VAL A 166 18.37 -15.19 4.27
CA VAL A 166 17.26 -15.45 5.20
C VAL A 166 17.51 -14.76 6.53
N LEU A 167 18.72 -14.92 7.11
CA LEU A 167 19.09 -14.26 8.36
C LEU A 167 19.03 -12.72 8.23
N ALA A 168 19.53 -12.17 7.13
CA ALA A 168 19.43 -10.73 6.85
C ALA A 168 17.97 -10.27 6.75
N CYS A 169 17.09 -11.03 6.07
CA CYS A 169 15.67 -10.73 5.98
C CYS A 169 14.95 -10.82 7.33
N THR A 170 15.35 -11.73 8.22
CA THR A 170 14.76 -11.83 9.57
C THR A 170 15.08 -10.65 10.48
N PHE A 171 16.09 -9.84 10.14
CA PHE A 171 16.41 -8.63 10.89
C PHE A 171 15.24 -7.66 10.96
N TYR A 172 14.55 -7.42 9.83
CA TYR A 172 13.43 -6.49 9.78
C TYR A 172 12.28 -6.87 10.72
N PRO A 173 11.64 -8.06 10.65
CA PRO A 173 10.53 -8.38 11.53
C PRO A 173 10.92 -8.39 13.01
N VAL A 174 12.13 -8.84 13.35
CA VAL A 174 12.64 -8.83 14.74
C VAL A 174 12.80 -7.39 15.25
N MET A 175 13.47 -6.53 14.48
CA MET A 175 13.70 -5.13 14.87
C MET A 175 12.43 -4.28 14.79
N ALA A 176 11.55 -4.54 13.83
CA ALA A 176 10.25 -3.88 13.73
C ALA A 176 9.41 -4.19 14.96
N PHE A 177 9.33 -5.45 15.39
CA PHE A 177 8.62 -5.82 16.62
C PHE A 177 9.20 -5.11 17.85
N TYR A 178 10.53 -5.15 18.01
CA TYR A 178 11.23 -4.48 19.12
C TYR A 178 10.98 -2.96 19.15
N THR A 179 11.13 -2.29 18.01
CA THR A 179 10.95 -0.82 17.91
C THR A 179 9.49 -0.40 18.03
N LYS A 180 8.54 -1.16 17.46
CA LYS A 180 7.09 -0.89 17.58
C LYS A 180 6.55 -1.16 18.97
N ALA A 181 7.20 -2.04 19.74
CA ALA A 181 6.94 -2.22 21.17
C ALA A 181 7.60 -1.13 22.04
N ASN A 182 8.14 -0.05 21.43
CA ASN A 182 8.92 0.98 22.11
C ASN A 182 10.02 0.37 22.98
N GLU A 183 10.72 -0.63 22.44
CA GLU A 183 11.82 -1.33 23.10
C GLU A 183 11.41 -2.01 24.42
N PHE A 184 10.12 -2.34 24.59
CA PHE A 184 9.55 -2.87 25.83
C PHE A 184 9.78 -1.99 27.07
N LYS A 185 10.00 -0.68 26.88
CA LYS A 185 10.21 0.28 27.97
C LYS A 185 8.97 0.49 28.85
N GLY A 186 7.78 0.16 28.34
CA GLY A 186 6.49 0.34 29.04
C GLY A 186 5.89 -0.96 29.57
N VAL A 187 4.94 -0.84 30.49
CA VAL A 187 4.12 -1.98 30.95
C VAL A 187 3.15 -2.38 29.82
N PRO A 188 3.20 -3.64 29.32
CA PRO A 188 2.28 -4.09 28.29
C PRO A 188 0.82 -4.04 28.76
N THR A 189 -0.08 -3.60 27.89
CA THR A 189 -1.52 -3.54 28.17
C THR A 189 -2.33 -3.71 26.89
N LEU A 190 -3.53 -4.26 27.01
CA LEU A 190 -4.53 -4.31 25.94
C LEU A 190 -5.43 -3.07 25.94
N ASP A 191 -5.33 -2.22 26.97
CA ASP A 191 -6.06 -0.96 27.04
C ASP A 191 -5.38 0.10 26.16
N GLY A 192 -5.95 0.27 24.96
CA GLY A 192 -5.49 1.23 23.96
C GLY A 192 -5.63 2.70 24.37
N THR A 193 -6.15 3.02 25.56
CA THR A 193 -6.26 4.39 26.08
C THR A 193 -5.18 4.73 27.11
N VAL A 194 -4.40 3.76 27.59
CA VAL A 194 -3.41 3.99 28.65
C VAL A 194 -2.36 5.05 28.28
N TYR A 195 -1.97 5.13 27.00
CA TYR A 195 -1.03 6.14 26.54
C TYR A 195 -1.56 7.58 26.76
N MET A 196 -2.89 7.76 26.71
CA MET A 196 -3.53 9.06 26.90
C MET A 196 -3.38 9.58 28.32
N LYS A 197 -3.15 8.72 29.33
CA LYS A 197 -2.84 9.18 30.70
C LYS A 197 -1.63 10.11 30.74
N ALA A 198 -0.66 9.88 29.85
CA ALA A 198 0.55 10.69 29.74
C ALA A 198 0.38 11.84 28.75
N SER A 199 -0.20 11.59 27.57
CA SER A 199 -0.26 12.60 26.49
C SER A 199 -1.46 13.53 26.55
N SER A 200 -2.60 13.10 27.12
CA SER A 200 -3.86 13.86 27.15
C SER A 200 -4.75 13.40 28.32
N PRO A 201 -4.33 13.65 29.59
CA PRO A 201 -4.99 13.10 30.77
C PRO A 201 -6.45 13.58 30.94
N ASP A 202 -6.77 14.81 30.54
CA ASP A 202 -8.14 15.33 30.60
C ASP A 202 -9.07 14.60 29.64
N ASP A 203 -8.60 14.33 28.41
CA ASP A 203 -9.35 13.54 27.43
C ASP A 203 -9.51 12.10 27.91
N TYR A 204 -8.45 11.49 28.49
CA TYR A 204 -8.52 10.16 29.10
C TYR A 204 -9.63 10.09 30.15
N ASN A 205 -9.65 11.01 31.11
CA ASN A 205 -10.66 11.02 32.17
C ASN A 205 -12.08 11.24 31.61
N ALA A 206 -12.22 12.09 30.60
CA ALA A 206 -13.49 12.34 29.93
C ALA A 206 -14.02 11.09 29.19
N ILE A 207 -13.14 10.36 28.49
CA ILE A 207 -13.46 9.08 27.83
C ILE A 207 -13.90 8.03 28.86
N GLN A 208 -13.17 7.90 29.98
CA GLN A 208 -13.54 6.99 31.06
C GLN A 208 -14.90 7.35 31.66
N TRP A 209 -15.18 8.65 31.83
CA TRP A 209 -16.48 9.12 32.29
C TRP A 209 -17.59 8.79 31.29
N LEU A 210 -17.38 9.04 29.99
CA LEU A 210 -18.34 8.70 28.94
C LEU A 210 -18.66 7.20 28.94
N ASN A 211 -17.64 6.35 28.92
CA ASN A 211 -17.78 4.88 28.92
C ASN A 211 -18.50 4.35 30.16
N LYS A 212 -18.40 5.05 31.30
CA LYS A 212 -19.05 4.65 32.55
C LYS A 212 -20.48 5.16 32.69
N ASN A 213 -20.78 6.37 32.18
CA ASN A 213 -22.01 7.09 32.52
C ASN A 213 -22.98 7.26 31.35
N VAL A 214 -22.54 7.06 30.11
CA VAL A 214 -23.38 7.17 28.93
C VAL A 214 -23.78 5.77 28.47
N ALA A 215 -25.09 5.51 28.47
CA ALA A 215 -25.67 4.30 27.91
C ALA A 215 -26.11 4.53 26.45
N ASP A 216 -26.43 3.45 25.75
CA ASP A 216 -26.79 3.42 24.32
C ASP A 216 -25.68 4.00 23.43
N THR A 217 -26.04 4.51 22.25
CA THR A 217 -25.11 5.09 21.27
C THR A 217 -25.54 6.50 20.85
N PRO A 218 -25.68 7.46 21.79
CA PRO A 218 -26.02 8.83 21.44
C PRO A 218 -24.90 9.49 20.62
N THR A 219 -25.29 10.36 19.70
CA THR A 219 -24.31 11.12 18.90
C THR A 219 -23.58 12.15 19.76
N ILE A 220 -22.25 12.10 19.74
CA ILE A 220 -21.37 13.09 20.35
C ILE A 220 -20.70 13.93 19.26
N LEU A 221 -20.77 15.24 19.37
CA LEU A 221 -20.05 16.16 18.49
C LEU A 221 -18.64 16.38 19.03
N GLU A 222 -17.65 16.20 18.15
CA GLU A 222 -16.25 16.62 18.35
C GLU A 222 -15.78 17.36 17.09
N ALA A 223 -14.70 18.14 17.18
CA ALA A 223 -14.19 18.86 16.01
C ALA A 223 -13.70 17.90 14.91
N VAL A 224 -13.82 18.35 13.65
CA VAL A 224 -13.31 17.63 12.48
C VAL A 224 -11.88 18.06 12.18
N GLY A 225 -11.04 17.10 11.78
CA GLY A 225 -9.69 17.35 11.33
C GLY A 225 -9.15 16.31 10.36
N GLY A 226 -7.90 16.51 9.94
CA GLY A 226 -7.26 15.70 8.91
C GLY A 226 -6.99 14.25 9.33
N SER A 227 -6.75 13.39 8.34
CA SER A 227 -6.37 12.00 8.58
C SER A 227 -5.06 11.87 9.38
N TYR A 228 -4.92 10.81 10.18
CA TYR A 228 -3.73 10.55 11.01
C TYR A 228 -3.42 11.65 12.04
N SER A 229 -4.46 12.31 12.53
CA SER A 229 -4.39 13.31 13.60
C SER A 229 -5.07 12.80 14.87
N GLU A 230 -5.12 13.60 15.93
CA GLU A 230 -5.85 13.24 17.15
C GLU A 230 -7.36 13.55 17.10
N TYR A 231 -7.86 14.10 15.98
CA TYR A 231 -9.29 14.32 15.80
C TYR A 231 -10.04 12.97 15.70
N ALA A 232 -11.33 12.94 16.02
CA ALA A 232 -12.15 11.73 16.13
C ALA A 232 -11.79 10.79 17.30
N ARG A 233 -10.88 11.18 18.20
CA ARG A 233 -10.43 10.33 19.33
C ARG A 233 -11.53 10.02 20.33
N ILE A 234 -12.51 10.92 20.52
CA ILE A 234 -13.57 10.70 21.49
C ILE A 234 -14.51 9.60 20.98
N ALA A 235 -14.96 9.70 19.73
CA ALA A 235 -15.72 8.63 19.09
C ALA A 235 -14.94 7.31 19.04
N THR A 236 -13.65 7.36 18.68
CA THR A 236 -12.79 6.17 18.57
C THR A 236 -12.67 5.39 19.88
N HIS A 237 -12.51 6.08 21.02
CA HIS A 237 -12.28 5.43 22.31
C HIS A 237 -13.54 5.20 23.15
N THR A 238 -14.69 5.72 22.71
CA THR A 238 -15.98 5.50 23.39
C THR A 238 -16.95 4.63 22.61
N GLY A 239 -16.75 4.47 21.30
CA GLY A 239 -17.72 3.82 20.41
C GLY A 239 -18.97 4.66 20.14
N LEU A 240 -19.06 5.88 20.68
CA LEU A 240 -20.14 6.81 20.39
C LEU A 240 -19.99 7.37 18.96
N PRO A 241 -21.06 7.43 18.16
CA PRO A 241 -20.97 8.02 16.83
C PRO A 241 -20.76 9.53 16.91
N THR A 242 -19.98 10.08 15.97
CA THR A 242 -19.87 11.53 15.73
C THR A 242 -20.43 11.90 14.36
N VAL A 243 -20.66 13.19 14.12
CA VAL A 243 -21.19 13.72 12.85
C VAL A 243 -20.26 13.37 11.69
N LEU A 244 -18.96 13.57 11.90
CA LEU A 244 -17.91 13.26 10.94
C LEU A 244 -16.57 13.07 11.68
N GLY A 245 -15.89 11.96 11.39
CA GLY A 245 -14.54 11.69 11.90
C GLY A 245 -13.47 12.28 10.99
N TRP A 246 -12.69 11.44 10.31
CA TRP A 246 -11.71 11.88 9.30
C TRP A 246 -12.34 11.90 7.90
N PRO A 247 -12.57 13.09 7.30
CA PRO A 247 -13.27 13.20 6.01
C PRO A 247 -12.60 12.39 4.90
N GLY A 248 -11.26 12.44 4.82
CA GLY A 248 -10.51 11.69 3.82
C GLY A 248 -10.70 10.18 3.90
N HIS A 249 -10.81 9.62 5.11
CA HIS A 249 -11.07 8.20 5.31
C HIS A 249 -12.52 7.84 4.96
N GLU A 250 -13.49 8.67 5.34
CA GLU A 250 -14.89 8.46 4.95
C GLU A 250 -15.05 8.45 3.42
N ILE A 251 -14.36 9.33 2.68
CA ILE A 251 -14.35 9.30 1.20
C ILE A 251 -13.72 8.01 0.68
N GLN A 252 -12.58 7.57 1.25
CA GLN A 252 -11.91 6.35 0.79
C GLN A 252 -12.78 5.10 0.95
N TRP A 253 -13.54 5.01 2.05
CA TRP A 253 -14.39 3.86 2.34
C TRP A 253 -15.72 3.90 1.59
N ARG A 254 -16.28 5.09 1.36
CA ARG A 254 -17.59 5.28 0.71
C ARG A 254 -17.50 5.57 -0.78
N GLY A 255 -16.30 5.86 -1.30
CA GLY A 255 -16.04 6.27 -2.68
C GLY A 255 -16.45 7.71 -3.03
N THR A 256 -17.30 8.35 -2.22
CA THR A 256 -17.77 9.72 -2.48
C THR A 256 -18.20 10.45 -1.21
N ALA A 257 -18.10 11.78 -1.23
CA ALA A 257 -18.69 12.65 -0.22
C ALA A 257 -20.20 12.87 -0.41
N LYS A 258 -20.78 12.34 -1.51
CA LYS A 258 -22.18 12.60 -1.88
C LYS A 258 -23.15 12.22 -0.77
N GLY A 259 -23.96 13.19 -0.34
CA GLY A 259 -24.94 13.03 0.73
C GLY A 259 -24.43 13.43 2.12
N TRP A 260 -23.17 13.84 2.25
CA TRP A 260 -22.59 14.29 3.51
C TRP A 260 -21.55 15.42 3.34
N GLU A 261 -21.46 16.04 2.17
CA GLU A 261 -20.52 17.11 1.83
C GLU A 261 -20.58 18.28 2.81
N SER A 262 -21.77 18.56 3.36
CA SER A 262 -21.95 19.67 4.29
C SER A 262 -21.49 19.38 5.71
N ARG A 263 -21.19 18.12 6.07
CA ARG A 263 -21.00 17.74 7.48
C ARG A 263 -19.83 18.44 8.14
N GLU A 264 -18.68 18.52 7.47
CA GLU A 264 -17.49 19.22 7.98
C GLU A 264 -17.80 20.70 8.23
N GLY A 265 -18.37 21.38 7.23
CA GLY A 265 -18.77 22.78 7.36
C GLY A 265 -19.87 23.03 8.39
N ASP A 266 -20.77 22.06 8.60
CA ASP A 266 -21.80 22.15 9.64
C ASP A 266 -21.21 22.00 11.04
N VAL A 267 -20.29 21.06 11.25
CA VAL A 267 -19.56 20.92 12.52
C VAL A 267 -18.79 22.20 12.83
N ASP A 268 -18.08 22.74 11.84
CA ASP A 268 -17.35 24.00 11.96
C ASP A 268 -18.28 25.15 12.35
N ARG A 269 -19.45 25.26 11.70
CA ARG A 269 -20.46 26.26 12.05
C ARG A 269 -21.01 26.09 13.46
N ILE A 270 -21.28 24.86 13.90
CA ILE A 270 -21.74 24.59 15.28
C ILE A 270 -20.72 25.13 16.29
N TYR A 271 -19.42 24.92 16.06
CA TYR A 271 -18.39 25.43 16.98
C TYR A 271 -18.12 26.93 16.84
N ALA A 272 -18.18 27.49 15.62
CA ALA A 272 -17.79 28.87 15.33
C ALA A 272 -18.89 29.92 15.55
N THR A 273 -20.18 29.58 15.34
CA THR A 273 -21.26 30.57 15.45
C THR A 273 -21.45 31.05 16.88
N THR A 274 -21.89 32.29 17.07
CA THR A 274 -22.39 32.81 18.37
C THR A 274 -23.91 32.81 18.44
N ASP A 275 -24.60 32.50 17.34
CA ASP A 275 -26.06 32.36 17.30
C ASP A 275 -26.49 31.00 17.88
N ILE A 276 -27.18 31.05 19.02
CA ILE A 276 -27.70 29.89 19.72
C ILE A 276 -28.70 29.10 18.86
N ASN A 277 -29.53 29.77 18.06
CA ASN A 277 -30.54 29.12 17.23
C ASN A 277 -29.89 28.37 16.07
N GLU A 278 -28.86 28.95 15.44
CA GLU A 278 -28.09 28.27 14.40
C GLU A 278 -27.44 27.00 14.94
N ALA A 279 -26.69 27.12 16.06
CA ALA A 279 -26.04 25.97 16.70
C ALA A 279 -27.07 24.89 17.08
N ARG A 280 -28.18 25.28 17.72
CA ARG A 280 -29.24 24.35 18.14
C ARG A 280 -29.90 23.64 16.96
N ASN A 281 -30.17 24.34 15.86
CA ASN A 281 -30.79 23.75 14.68
C ASN A 281 -29.86 22.74 13.99
N LEU A 282 -28.56 23.04 13.90
CA LEU A 282 -27.57 22.11 13.37
C LEU A 282 -27.35 20.91 14.28
N LEU A 283 -27.29 21.10 15.61
CA LEU A 283 -27.24 19.99 16.58
C LEU A 283 -28.44 19.05 16.44
N LYS A 284 -29.66 19.61 16.30
CA LYS A 284 -30.88 18.84 16.05
C LYS A 284 -30.85 18.11 14.71
N LYS A 285 -30.38 18.75 13.63
CA LYS A 285 -30.24 18.15 12.29
C LYS A 285 -29.46 16.82 12.33
N TYR A 286 -28.44 16.74 13.19
CA TYR A 286 -27.59 15.55 13.33
C TYR A 286 -27.92 14.67 14.55
N ASN A 287 -29.02 14.96 15.25
CA ASN A 287 -29.41 14.27 16.48
C ASN A 287 -28.28 14.22 17.53
N VAL A 288 -27.52 15.32 17.66
CA VAL A 288 -26.44 15.42 18.63
C VAL A 288 -27.01 15.50 20.03
N THR A 289 -26.59 14.57 20.90
CA THR A 289 -26.96 14.56 22.32
C THR A 289 -25.89 15.23 23.17
N TYR A 290 -24.61 15.02 22.83
CA TYR A 290 -23.47 15.54 23.57
C TYR A 290 -22.58 16.42 22.69
N VAL A 291 -22.05 17.50 23.23
CA VAL A 291 -21.02 18.32 22.58
C VAL A 291 -19.75 18.28 23.42
N TYR A 292 -18.67 17.82 22.81
CA TYR A 292 -17.35 17.80 23.40
C TYR A 292 -16.61 19.12 23.13
N VAL A 293 -16.03 19.72 24.16
CA VAL A 293 -15.13 20.88 24.04
C VAL A 293 -13.87 20.59 24.86
N GLY A 294 -12.80 20.18 24.19
CA GLY A 294 -11.49 19.93 24.80
C GLY A 294 -10.37 20.67 24.09
N ARG A 295 -9.15 20.11 24.17
CA ARG A 295 -7.95 20.72 23.61
C ARG A 295 -8.07 20.98 22.11
N LEU A 296 -8.48 19.99 21.32
CA LEU A 296 -8.53 20.14 19.86
C LEU A 296 -9.57 21.17 19.39
N GLU A 297 -10.70 21.29 20.08
CA GLU A 297 -11.67 22.34 19.79
C GLU A 297 -11.08 23.73 20.11
N ARG A 298 -10.44 23.89 21.28
CA ARG A 298 -9.88 25.19 21.72
C ARG A 298 -8.64 25.62 20.93
N ASP A 299 -7.83 24.64 20.54
CA ASP A 299 -6.55 24.86 19.86
C ASP A 299 -6.67 24.80 18.34
N ALA A 300 -7.85 24.47 17.80
CA ALA A 300 -8.09 24.52 16.36
C ALA A 300 -7.67 25.88 15.79
N ARG A 301 -6.93 25.85 14.68
CA ARG A 301 -6.48 27.06 13.97
C ARG A 301 -6.92 27.03 12.51
N THR A 302 -7.20 28.21 11.97
CA THR A 302 -7.33 28.45 10.53
C THR A 302 -5.97 28.41 9.85
N ALA A 303 -5.94 28.41 8.52
CA ALA A 303 -4.70 28.37 7.75
C ALA A 303 -3.77 29.58 8.01
N ASP A 304 -4.33 30.73 8.40
CA ASP A 304 -3.58 31.93 8.81
C ASP A 304 -3.19 31.94 10.30
N GLY A 305 -3.35 30.81 11.01
CA GLY A 305 -2.88 30.63 12.38
C GLY A 305 -3.77 31.24 13.47
N LYS A 306 -4.94 31.79 13.11
CA LYS A 306 -5.90 32.34 14.09
C LYS A 306 -6.72 31.23 14.75
N PRO A 307 -7.23 31.43 15.97
CA PRO A 307 -8.20 30.51 16.58
C PRO A 307 -9.38 30.27 15.64
N LYS A 308 -9.65 29.00 15.33
CA LYS A 308 -10.76 28.61 14.46
C LYS A 308 -12.10 28.83 15.17
N TYR A 309 -12.15 28.58 16.48
CA TYR A 309 -13.30 28.81 17.33
C TYR A 309 -12.89 29.74 18.48
N ASP A 310 -13.59 30.87 18.63
CA ASP A 310 -13.33 31.79 19.73
C ASP A 310 -13.96 31.31 21.05
N ALA A 311 -13.48 31.84 22.18
CA ALA A 311 -13.94 31.43 23.50
C ALA A 311 -15.43 31.73 23.76
N THR A 312 -15.97 32.79 23.14
CA THR A 312 -17.39 33.17 23.26
C THR A 312 -18.27 32.15 22.54
N ALA A 313 -17.89 31.76 21.32
CA ALA A 313 -18.56 30.76 20.52
C ALA A 313 -18.52 29.39 21.22
N LEU A 314 -17.40 28.99 21.85
CA LEU A 314 -17.38 27.75 22.64
C LEU A 314 -18.20 27.86 23.94
N GLY A 315 -18.22 29.04 24.57
CA GLY A 315 -18.98 29.29 25.80
C GLY A 315 -20.49 29.26 25.60
N LYS A 316 -20.98 29.47 24.37
CA LYS A 316 -22.42 29.52 24.06
C LYS A 316 -23.17 28.26 24.47
N PHE A 317 -22.53 27.08 24.42
CA PHE A 317 -23.20 25.81 24.73
C PHE A 317 -23.76 25.81 26.17
N ALA A 318 -23.06 26.43 27.12
CA ALA A 318 -23.51 26.53 28.51
C ALA A 318 -24.84 27.30 28.67
N THR A 319 -25.22 28.13 27.69
CA THR A 319 -26.44 28.94 27.76
C THR A 319 -27.72 28.12 27.50
N PHE A 320 -27.63 27.04 26.73
CA PHE A 320 -28.79 26.24 26.32
C PHE A 320 -28.63 24.72 26.49
N MET A 321 -27.48 24.26 26.95
CA MET A 321 -27.17 22.87 27.26
C MET A 321 -26.79 22.74 28.74
N ASP A 322 -26.84 21.53 29.28
CA ASP A 322 -26.39 21.24 30.64
C ASP A 322 -24.93 20.76 30.62
N VAL A 323 -24.13 21.14 31.63
CA VAL A 323 -22.77 20.62 31.79
C VAL A 323 -22.87 19.22 32.39
N ALA A 324 -22.60 18.20 31.58
CA ALA A 324 -22.65 16.80 32.01
C ALA A 324 -21.34 16.34 32.67
N TYR A 325 -20.21 16.89 32.21
CA TYR A 325 -18.89 16.64 32.76
C TYR A 325 -17.97 17.84 32.55
N GLN A 326 -17.14 18.13 33.55
CA GLN A 326 -16.12 19.18 33.44
C GLN A 326 -14.90 18.79 34.29
N GLN A 327 -13.74 18.71 33.65
CA GLN A 327 -12.45 18.51 34.32
C GLN A 327 -11.32 19.05 33.45
N GLY A 328 -10.41 19.81 34.06
CA GLY A 328 -9.29 20.42 33.35
C GLY A 328 -9.75 21.25 32.15
N ASN A 329 -9.19 20.99 30.98
CA ASN A 329 -9.55 21.68 29.74
C ASN A 329 -10.79 21.13 29.01
N VAL A 330 -11.40 20.07 29.54
CA VAL A 330 -12.53 19.38 28.91
C VAL A 330 -13.86 19.77 29.55
N THR A 331 -14.83 20.06 28.70
CA THR A 331 -16.23 20.21 29.07
C THR A 331 -17.10 19.42 28.10
N ILE A 332 -18.02 18.62 28.65
CA ILE A 332 -19.02 17.88 27.86
C ILE A 332 -20.37 18.47 28.19
N TYR A 333 -21.04 19.00 27.17
CA TYR A 333 -22.39 19.53 27.26
C TYR A 333 -23.40 18.48 26.80
N ARG A 334 -24.57 18.43 27.43
CA ARG A 334 -25.70 17.56 27.05
C ARG A 334 -26.90 18.41 26.67
N MET A 335 -27.57 18.06 25.57
CA MET A 335 -28.83 18.70 25.18
C MET A 335 -29.87 18.55 26.30
N ARG A 336 -30.51 19.66 26.68
CA ARG A 336 -31.69 19.64 27.56
C ARG A 336 -32.83 18.91 26.85
N GLN A 337 -33.54 18.05 27.58
CA GLN A 337 -34.72 17.36 27.07
C GLN A 337 -35.87 18.34 26.81
#